data_AF-C6DFM8-F1
#
_entry.id   AF-C6DFM8-F1
#
_cell.length_a   1.000
_cell.length_b   1.000
_cell.length_c   1.000
_cell.angle_alpha   90.00
_cell.angle_beta   90.00
_cell.angle_gamma   90.00
#
_symmetry.space_group_name_H-M   'P 1'
#
loop_
_entity.id
_entity.type
_entity.pdbx_description
1 polymer ?
#
loop_
_entity_poly.entity_id
_entity_poly.type
_entity_poly.pdbx_seq_one_letter_code
_entity_poly.pdbx_strand_id
1 'polypeptide(L)'
;MKAMNSTILHVVATAALVMSGVAQADDTAKAHTGKEQVELKNIHAVLQNGTPSPQHDAMCEKQLNMPESKYVGMKVTTEYNIDTQSMMMSAKSMFPSPHSTQPMELTADLSPLGLADSYSFGAFKPSSLPNAYIIFSVDKKMKNPVSTFMVINESETYNCVISSSTHGLSKEAMKSLEMKK
;
A
#
# COMPACT_ATOMS: atom_id res chain seq x y z
N MET A 1 81.07 12.87 -42.29
CA MET A 1 80.52 11.53 -42.60
C MET A 1 79.19 11.39 -41.89
N LYS A 2 78.14 10.97 -42.63
CA LYS A 2 76.77 10.54 -42.22
C LYS A 2 75.96 11.54 -41.37
N ALA A 3 74.93 12.24 -41.90
CA ALA A 3 73.60 11.75 -42.35
C ALA A 3 72.91 10.92 -41.24
N MET A 4 71.64 11.13 -40.84
CA MET A 4 70.48 11.66 -41.56
C MET A 4 69.30 11.83 -40.56
N ASN A 5 68.49 12.87 -40.81
CA ASN A 5 67.02 12.95 -40.79
C ASN A 5 66.16 12.31 -39.69
N SER A 6 65.17 13.10 -39.21
CA SER A 6 63.75 13.02 -39.63
C SER A 6 62.86 13.71 -38.57
N THR A 7 62.34 14.94 -38.81
CA THR A 7 60.92 15.30 -39.13
C THR A 7 59.88 14.92 -38.04
N ILE A 8 58.81 15.66 -37.66
CA ILE A 8 57.97 16.72 -38.26
C ILE A 8 56.89 17.19 -37.22
N LEU A 9 56.27 18.38 -37.46
CA LEU A 9 54.93 18.91 -37.05
C LEU A 9 54.48 18.98 -35.57
N HIS A 10 54.22 20.18 -35.03
CA HIS A 10 52.92 20.91 -34.94
C HIS A 10 51.82 20.18 -34.15
N VAL A 11 51.25 20.82 -33.11
CA VAL A 11 49.78 21.00 -32.91
C VAL A 11 49.54 22.09 -31.84
N VAL A 12 48.63 23.00 -32.18
CA VAL A 12 48.04 24.09 -31.38
C VAL A 12 47.04 23.53 -30.36
N ALA A 13 46.93 24.10 -29.16
CA ALA A 13 45.79 23.86 -28.28
C ALA A 13 45.35 25.14 -27.53
N THR A 14 44.40 25.85 -28.14
CA THR A 14 43.46 26.78 -27.51
C THR A 14 42.51 26.02 -26.58
N ALA A 15 42.48 26.34 -25.29
CA ALA A 15 41.48 25.83 -24.36
C ALA A 15 40.34 26.85 -24.21
N ALA A 16 39.15 26.48 -24.70
CA ALA A 16 37.90 27.21 -24.53
C ALA A 16 37.35 27.04 -23.10
N LEU A 17 36.85 28.14 -22.52
CA LEU A 17 36.07 28.12 -21.28
C LEU A 17 34.73 27.44 -21.54
N VAL A 18 34.55 26.26 -20.96
CA VAL A 18 33.28 25.53 -20.97
C VAL A 18 32.41 26.08 -19.83
N MET A 19 31.25 26.65 -20.18
CA MET A 19 30.24 27.09 -19.22
C MET A 19 29.79 25.88 -18.40
N SER A 20 30.04 25.91 -17.09
CA SER A 20 29.53 24.92 -16.14
C SER A 20 28.03 25.14 -16.00
N GLY A 21 27.25 24.42 -16.82
CA GLY A 21 25.82 24.27 -16.60
C GLY A 21 25.61 23.66 -15.21
N VAL A 22 24.97 24.41 -14.32
CA VAL A 22 24.37 23.84 -13.12
C VAL A 22 23.24 22.93 -13.59
N ALA A 23 23.50 21.62 -13.63
CA ALA A 23 22.44 20.64 -13.67
C ALA A 23 21.66 20.78 -12.36
N GLN A 24 20.58 21.56 -12.37
CA GLN A 24 19.53 21.44 -11.37
C GLN A 24 18.93 20.05 -11.57
N ALA A 25 19.24 19.15 -10.65
CA ALA A 25 18.48 17.93 -10.49
C ALA A 25 17.06 18.33 -10.06
N ASP A 26 16.13 18.36 -11.01
CA ASP A 26 14.70 18.27 -10.71
C ASP A 26 14.43 16.87 -10.14
N ASP A 27 14.70 16.68 -8.85
CA ASP A 27 14.11 15.59 -8.07
C ASP A 27 12.77 16.06 -7.48
N THR A 28 11.94 16.64 -8.34
CA THR A 28 10.54 16.89 -8.05
C THR A 28 9.84 15.55 -7.99
N ALA A 29 9.70 14.98 -6.79
CA ALA A 29 8.93 13.76 -6.55
C ALA A 29 7.56 13.88 -7.24
N LYS A 30 7.43 13.21 -8.39
CA LYS A 30 6.28 13.30 -9.27
C LYS A 30 5.12 12.54 -8.63
N ALA A 31 3.90 13.06 -8.73
CA ALA A 31 2.70 12.32 -8.32
C ALA A 31 2.74 10.90 -8.88
N HIS A 32 2.56 9.92 -7.99
CA HIS A 32 2.64 8.51 -8.34
C HIS A 32 1.24 7.90 -8.34
N THR A 33 0.83 7.38 -9.50
CA THR A 33 -0.39 6.57 -9.62
C THR A 33 -0.01 5.11 -9.74
N GLY A 34 -0.67 4.26 -8.96
CA GLY A 34 -0.48 2.81 -8.98
C GLY A 34 -1.80 2.05 -9.01
N LYS A 35 -1.72 0.81 -9.49
CA LYS A 35 -2.83 -0.15 -9.48
C LYS A 35 -2.29 -1.52 -9.08
N GLU A 36 -2.78 -2.03 -7.97
CA GLU A 36 -2.28 -3.27 -7.38
C GLU A 36 -3.43 -4.26 -7.17
N GLN A 37 -3.14 -5.54 -7.39
CA GLN A 37 -4.08 -6.63 -7.09
C GLN A 37 -3.44 -7.60 -6.11
N VAL A 38 -4.14 -7.83 -4.99
CA VAL A 38 -3.70 -8.74 -3.94
C VAL A 38 -4.83 -9.71 -3.58
N GLU A 39 -4.48 -10.81 -2.91
CA GLU A 39 -5.44 -11.84 -2.51
C GLU A 39 -5.44 -11.99 -0.99
N LEU A 40 -6.62 -11.95 -0.36
CA LEU A 40 -6.77 -12.05 1.10
C LEU A 40 -6.66 -13.52 1.55
N LYS A 41 -5.74 -13.82 2.47
CA LYS A 41 -5.44 -15.21 2.89
C LYS A 41 -5.14 -15.38 4.38
N ASN A 42 -4.58 -14.36 5.00
CA ASN A 42 -4.05 -14.46 6.36
C ASN A 42 -5.10 -13.98 7.34
N ILE A 43 -5.53 -14.86 8.25
CA ILE A 43 -6.59 -14.58 9.22
C ILE A 43 -5.99 -14.48 10.61
N HIS A 44 -6.47 -13.52 11.40
CA HIS A 44 -6.23 -13.46 12.84
C HIS A 44 -7.37 -12.69 13.53
N ALA A 45 -7.44 -12.81 14.84
CA ALA A 45 -8.40 -12.09 15.66
C ALA A 45 -7.76 -10.90 16.39
N VAL A 46 -8.57 -9.87 16.59
CA VAL A 46 -8.25 -8.71 17.43
C VAL A 46 -9.41 -8.44 18.37
N LEU A 47 -9.18 -7.86 19.54
CA LEU A 47 -10.25 -7.35 20.40
C LEU A 47 -10.94 -6.14 19.73
N GLN A 48 -12.05 -5.68 20.30
CA GLN A 48 -12.79 -4.53 19.77
C GLN A 48 -11.96 -3.23 19.63
N ASN A 49 -10.90 -3.09 20.43
CA ASN A 49 -9.96 -1.97 20.33
C ASN A 49 -8.87 -2.16 19.26
N GLY A 50 -8.70 -3.36 18.69
CA GLY A 50 -7.63 -3.70 17.74
C GLY A 50 -6.42 -4.40 18.38
N THR A 51 -6.44 -4.65 19.69
CA THR A 51 -5.39 -5.44 20.36
C THR A 51 -5.40 -6.88 19.84
N PRO A 52 -4.25 -7.48 19.47
CA PRO A 52 -4.21 -8.88 19.03
C PRO A 52 -4.85 -9.83 20.03
N SER A 53 -5.63 -10.78 19.53
CA SER A 53 -6.37 -11.75 20.34
C SER A 53 -6.19 -13.18 19.83
N PRO A 54 -4.97 -13.75 19.83
CA PRO A 54 -4.68 -15.03 19.17
C PRO A 54 -5.54 -16.21 19.65
N GLN A 55 -6.05 -16.14 20.89
CA GLN A 55 -6.96 -17.15 21.44
C GLN A 55 -8.28 -17.29 20.64
N HIS A 56 -8.63 -16.32 19.79
CA HIS A 56 -9.83 -16.35 18.94
C HIS A 56 -9.50 -16.59 17.45
N ASP A 57 -8.23 -16.83 17.08
CA ASP A 57 -7.83 -17.02 15.68
C ASP A 57 -8.59 -18.17 15.01
N ALA A 58 -8.70 -19.32 15.68
CA ALA A 58 -9.43 -20.48 15.18
C ALA A 58 -10.93 -20.21 14.93
N MET A 59 -11.54 -19.32 15.74
CA MET A 59 -12.93 -18.91 15.54
C MET A 59 -13.07 -18.03 14.29
N CYS A 60 -12.12 -17.11 14.08
CA CYS A 60 -12.09 -16.29 12.88
C CYS A 60 -11.80 -17.10 11.62
N GLU A 61 -10.88 -18.07 11.68
CA GLU A 61 -10.62 -18.99 10.56
C GLU A 61 -11.89 -19.75 10.20
N LYS A 62 -12.58 -20.32 11.18
CA LYS A 62 -13.84 -21.02 10.95
C LYS A 62 -14.91 -20.10 10.34
N GLN A 63 -15.08 -18.90 10.89
CA GLN A 63 -16.09 -17.94 10.44
C GLN A 63 -15.83 -17.47 9.01
N LEU A 64 -14.59 -17.10 8.69
CA LEU A 64 -14.28 -16.51 7.40
C LEU A 64 -14.17 -17.55 6.26
N ASN A 65 -13.95 -18.83 6.58
CA ASN A 65 -13.97 -19.94 5.62
C ASN A 65 -15.35 -20.56 5.40
N MET A 66 -16.42 -20.07 6.05
CA MET A 66 -17.77 -20.55 5.75
C MET A 66 -18.12 -20.27 4.28
N PRO A 67 -18.83 -21.16 3.57
CA PRO A 67 -19.20 -20.96 2.16
C PRO A 67 -19.93 -19.64 1.88
N GLU A 68 -20.67 -19.13 2.87
CA GLU A 68 -21.41 -17.88 2.82
C GLU A 68 -20.52 -16.64 3.03
N SER A 69 -19.29 -16.84 3.52
CA SER A 69 -18.28 -15.80 3.75
C SER A 69 -17.24 -15.85 2.62
N LYS A 70 -17.34 -14.95 1.65
CA LYS A 70 -16.45 -14.94 0.48
C LYS A 70 -15.19 -14.07 0.67
N TYR A 71 -14.65 -14.02 1.89
CA TYR A 71 -13.44 -13.24 2.20
C TYR A 71 -12.14 -13.96 1.86
N VAL A 72 -12.04 -15.25 2.15
CA VAL A 72 -10.83 -16.04 1.88
C VAL A 72 -10.66 -16.24 0.38
N GLY A 73 -9.48 -15.90 -0.16
CA GLY A 73 -9.20 -15.91 -1.59
C GLY A 73 -9.78 -14.71 -2.34
N MET A 74 -10.37 -13.73 -1.65
CA MET A 74 -10.88 -12.50 -2.26
C MET A 74 -9.74 -11.73 -2.93
N LYS A 75 -9.89 -11.46 -4.22
CA LYS A 75 -9.01 -10.54 -4.96
C LYS A 75 -9.48 -9.12 -4.72
N VAL A 76 -8.58 -8.28 -4.22
CA VAL A 76 -8.81 -6.85 -4.01
C VAL A 76 -7.90 -6.10 -4.96
N THR A 77 -8.51 -5.25 -5.80
CA THR A 77 -7.77 -4.35 -6.68
C THR A 77 -7.83 -2.94 -6.09
N THR A 78 -6.69 -2.31 -5.87
CA THR A 78 -6.62 -0.94 -5.35
C THR A 78 -5.94 -0.02 -6.35
N GLU A 79 -6.62 1.05 -6.72
CA GLU A 79 -6.06 2.19 -7.46
C GLU A 79 -5.69 3.28 -6.45
N TYR A 80 -4.49 3.84 -6.55
CA TYR A 80 -4.05 4.89 -5.64
C TYR A 80 -3.27 5.99 -6.36
N ASN A 81 -3.32 7.18 -5.79
CA ASN A 81 -2.55 8.34 -6.19
C ASN A 81 -1.87 8.94 -4.96
N ILE A 82 -0.56 9.17 -5.06
CA ILE A 82 0.28 9.74 -4.00
C ILE A 82 1.05 10.91 -4.58
N ASP A 83 0.66 12.13 -4.20
CA ASP A 83 1.41 13.34 -4.49
C ASP A 83 1.98 13.90 -3.19
N THR A 84 3.29 13.73 -3.00
CA THR A 84 3.99 14.18 -1.80
C THR A 84 4.28 15.68 -1.80
N GLN A 85 4.16 16.36 -2.95
CA GLN A 85 4.37 17.80 -3.06
C GLN A 85 3.12 18.56 -2.63
N SER A 86 1.97 18.18 -3.20
CA SER A 86 0.68 18.78 -2.83
C SER A 86 0.09 18.17 -1.56
N MET A 87 0.67 17.08 -1.06
CA MET A 87 0.16 16.24 0.03
C MET A 87 -1.22 15.63 -0.27
N MET A 88 -1.68 15.68 -1.53
CA MET A 88 -2.93 15.08 -1.95
C MET A 88 -2.74 13.59 -2.21
N MET A 89 -3.46 12.77 -1.46
CA MET A 89 -3.38 11.32 -1.54
C MET A 89 -4.79 10.72 -1.52
N SER A 90 -5.04 9.75 -2.39
CA SER A 90 -6.32 9.05 -2.47
C SER A 90 -6.11 7.59 -2.88
N ALA A 91 -6.96 6.69 -2.40
CA ALA A 91 -7.02 5.33 -2.92
C ALA A 91 -8.47 4.84 -3.04
N LYS A 92 -8.69 3.84 -3.88
CA LYS A 92 -9.99 3.23 -4.15
C LYS A 92 -9.82 1.74 -4.31
N SER A 93 -10.46 0.96 -3.44
CA SER A 93 -10.43 -0.50 -3.49
C SER A 93 -11.69 -1.05 -4.13
N MET A 94 -11.52 -2.01 -5.03
CA MET A 94 -12.56 -2.76 -5.73
C MET A 94 -12.43 -4.24 -5.38
N PHE A 95 -13.53 -4.88 -5.02
CA PHE A 95 -13.55 -6.25 -4.53
C PHE A 95 -14.94 -6.89 -4.69
N PRO A 96 -15.05 -8.22 -4.87
CA PRO A 96 -16.35 -8.87 -4.92
C PRO A 96 -17.10 -8.74 -3.59
N SER A 97 -18.43 -8.64 -3.65
CA SER A 97 -19.27 -8.61 -2.46
C SER A 97 -19.13 -9.91 -1.66
N PRO A 98 -18.75 -9.84 -0.36
CA PRO A 98 -18.56 -11.03 0.46
C PRO A 98 -19.87 -11.74 0.80
N HIS A 99 -21.02 -11.06 0.66
CA HIS A 99 -22.33 -11.54 1.10
C HIS A 99 -23.36 -11.70 -0.03
N SER A 100 -23.07 -11.18 -1.23
CA SER A 100 -24.00 -11.30 -2.36
C SER A 100 -24.02 -12.72 -2.93
N THR A 101 -25.22 -13.21 -3.24
CA THR A 101 -25.42 -14.49 -3.94
C THR A 101 -25.10 -14.38 -5.43
N GLN A 102 -25.17 -13.18 -6.01
CA GLN A 102 -24.79 -12.89 -7.39
C GLN A 102 -23.42 -12.18 -7.45
N PRO A 103 -22.63 -12.38 -8.53
CA PRO A 103 -21.41 -11.63 -8.74
C PRO A 103 -21.69 -10.12 -8.76
N MET A 104 -21.18 -9.41 -7.76
CA MET A 104 -21.27 -7.96 -7.65
C MET A 104 -19.94 -7.44 -7.15
N GLU A 105 -19.37 -6.48 -7.85
CA GLU A 105 -18.17 -5.77 -7.39
C GLU A 105 -18.59 -4.58 -6.54
N LEU A 106 -17.93 -4.42 -5.40
CA LEU A 106 -18.07 -3.30 -4.48
C LEU A 106 -16.87 -2.39 -4.63
N THR A 107 -17.08 -1.10 -4.40
CA THR A 107 -16.02 -0.09 -4.37
C THR A 107 -16.02 0.62 -3.02
N ALA A 108 -14.85 0.91 -2.50
CA ALA A 108 -14.65 1.74 -1.31
C ALA A 108 -13.57 2.80 -1.58
N ASP A 109 -13.94 4.08 -1.42
CA ASP A 109 -12.99 5.18 -1.42
C ASP A 109 -12.27 5.23 -0.08
N LEU A 110 -10.94 5.29 -0.12
CA LEU A 110 -10.08 5.21 1.04
C LEU A 110 -9.36 6.54 1.27
N SER A 111 -9.42 7.02 2.51
CA SER A 111 -8.76 8.27 2.93
C SER A 111 -7.35 7.99 3.46
N PRO A 112 -6.38 8.90 3.25
CA PRO A 112 -5.02 8.73 3.77
C PRO A 112 -5.00 8.71 5.30
N LEU A 113 -4.26 7.77 5.88
CA LEU A 113 -4.16 7.55 7.34
C LEU A 113 -2.94 8.22 7.97
N GLY A 114 -1.95 8.61 7.16
CA GLY A 114 -0.73 9.29 7.62
C GLY A 114 0.14 8.43 8.53
N LEU A 115 0.42 7.18 8.14
CA LEU A 115 1.36 6.30 8.86
C LEU A 115 2.80 6.62 8.46
N ALA A 116 3.73 6.58 9.41
CA ALA A 116 5.09 7.09 9.22
C ALA A 116 5.92 6.26 8.22
N ASP A 117 5.67 4.94 8.15
CA ASP A 117 6.54 4.00 7.43
C ASP A 117 5.99 3.56 6.07
N SER A 118 4.75 3.91 5.74
CA SER A 118 4.08 3.51 4.50
C SER A 118 3.03 4.53 4.07
N TYR A 119 2.66 4.51 2.79
CA TYR A 119 1.46 5.20 2.34
C TYR A 119 0.27 4.29 2.63
N SER A 120 -0.54 4.70 3.60
CA SER A 120 -1.68 3.93 4.08
C SER A 120 -2.98 4.70 3.92
N PHE A 121 -4.02 3.96 3.55
CA PHE A 121 -5.34 4.46 3.26
C PHE A 121 -6.38 3.58 3.93
N GLY A 122 -7.50 4.16 4.38
CA GLY A 122 -8.55 3.36 4.99
C GLY A 122 -9.95 3.93 4.80
N ALA A 123 -10.93 3.03 4.94
CA ALA A 123 -12.34 3.32 5.06
C ALA A 123 -12.92 2.54 6.23
N PHE A 124 -13.66 3.20 7.10
CA PHE A 124 -14.21 2.63 8.32
C PHE A 124 -15.73 2.55 8.21
N LYS A 125 -16.28 1.35 8.08
CA LYS A 125 -17.70 1.10 7.74
C LYS A 125 -18.12 1.81 6.44
N PRO A 126 -17.43 1.60 5.30
CA PRO A 126 -17.87 2.18 4.03
C PRO A 126 -19.31 1.72 3.71
N SER A 127 -20.10 2.57 3.05
CA SER A 127 -21.51 2.27 2.74
C SER A 127 -21.69 0.99 1.93
N SER A 128 -20.70 0.62 1.12
CA SER A 128 -20.67 -0.62 0.35
C SER A 128 -20.41 -1.88 1.21
N LEU A 129 -19.78 -1.73 2.39
CA LEU A 129 -19.48 -2.82 3.31
C LEU A 129 -19.47 -2.30 4.77
N PRO A 130 -20.64 -2.01 5.36
CA PRO A 130 -20.77 -1.30 6.64
C PRO A 130 -20.29 -2.11 7.86
N ASN A 131 -20.15 -3.44 7.71
CA ASN A 131 -19.66 -4.35 8.73
C ASN A 131 -18.16 -4.62 8.63
N ALA A 132 -17.39 -3.78 7.93
CA ALA A 132 -15.95 -3.94 7.84
C ALA A 132 -15.19 -2.60 7.86
N TYR A 133 -13.92 -2.68 8.26
CA TYR A 133 -12.92 -1.67 7.95
C TYR A 133 -12.02 -2.19 6.84
N ILE A 134 -11.65 -1.32 5.91
CA ILE A 134 -10.78 -1.65 4.78
C ILE A 134 -9.56 -0.77 4.88
N ILE A 135 -8.38 -1.38 4.83
CA ILE A 135 -7.10 -0.70 4.87
C ILE A 135 -6.27 -1.19 3.68
N PHE A 136 -5.68 -0.25 2.96
CA PHE A 136 -4.68 -0.51 1.94
C PHE A 136 -3.39 0.21 2.32
N SER A 137 -2.26 -0.46 2.17
CA SER A 137 -0.95 0.17 2.34
C SER A 137 0.03 -0.28 1.27
N VAL A 138 0.92 0.62 0.90
CA VAL A 138 2.07 0.35 0.04
C VAL A 138 3.31 1.01 0.66
N ASP A 139 4.46 0.37 0.55
CA ASP A 139 5.69 0.96 1.09
C ASP A 139 6.08 2.24 0.35
N LYS A 140 7.00 3.04 0.91
CA LYS A 140 7.43 4.31 0.31
C LYS A 140 8.11 4.17 -1.06
N LYS A 141 8.51 2.95 -1.43
CA LYS A 141 9.09 2.62 -2.73
C LYS A 141 8.03 2.12 -3.72
N MET A 142 6.74 2.22 -3.35
CA MET A 142 5.60 1.77 -4.13
C MET A 142 5.65 0.26 -4.41
N LYS A 143 6.13 -0.52 -3.43
CA LYS A 143 6.20 -1.98 -3.47
C LYS A 143 5.42 -2.59 -2.31
N ASN A 144 5.28 -3.91 -2.36
CA ASN A 144 4.68 -4.73 -1.30
C ASN A 144 3.28 -4.24 -0.90
N PRO A 145 2.31 -4.17 -1.84
CA PRO A 145 0.96 -3.77 -1.51
C PRO A 145 0.31 -4.76 -0.53
N VAL A 146 -0.44 -4.21 0.41
CA VAL A 146 -1.19 -4.99 1.41
C VAL A 146 -2.60 -4.44 1.49
N SER A 147 -3.59 -5.33 1.37
CA SER A 147 -4.98 -5.03 1.67
C SER A 147 -5.40 -5.84 2.87
N THR A 148 -6.10 -5.19 3.80
CA THR A 148 -6.57 -5.80 5.04
C THR A 148 -8.00 -5.38 5.32
N PHE A 149 -8.82 -6.36 5.67
CA PHE A 149 -10.22 -6.18 6.02
C PHE A 149 -10.37 -6.60 7.47
N MET A 150 -10.91 -5.73 8.32
CA MET A 150 -11.37 -6.10 9.65
C MET A 150 -12.89 -6.24 9.62
N VAL A 151 -13.37 -7.47 9.67
CA VAL A 151 -14.79 -7.81 9.76
C VAL A 151 -15.23 -7.61 11.20
N ILE A 152 -16.19 -6.71 11.37
CA ILE A 152 -16.70 -6.28 12.68
C ILE A 152 -17.70 -7.32 13.15
N ASN A 153 -17.47 -7.85 14.35
CA ASN A 153 -18.36 -8.81 14.97
C ASN A 153 -19.00 -8.17 16.21
N GLU A 154 -20.14 -7.50 16.01
CA GLU A 154 -20.80 -6.70 17.06
C GLU A 154 -21.39 -7.57 18.19
N SER A 155 -21.61 -8.86 17.95
CA SER A 155 -22.08 -9.82 18.96
C SER A 155 -20.95 -10.42 19.81
N GLU A 156 -19.68 -10.19 19.44
CA GLU A 156 -18.53 -10.83 20.08
C GLU A 156 -17.55 -9.82 20.67
N THR A 157 -16.67 -10.30 21.55
CA THR A 157 -15.61 -9.48 22.17
C THR A 157 -14.38 -9.27 21.27
N TYR A 158 -14.39 -9.88 20.09
CA TYR A 158 -13.30 -9.85 19.11
C TYR A 158 -13.83 -9.57 17.71
N ASN A 159 -12.98 -9.06 16.83
CA ASN A 159 -13.19 -8.89 15.40
C ASN A 159 -12.25 -9.81 14.63
N CYS A 160 -12.60 -10.12 13.38
CA CYS A 160 -11.78 -10.96 12.52
C CYS A 160 -11.08 -10.13 11.47
N VAL A 161 -9.77 -10.24 11.41
CA VAL A 161 -8.92 -9.58 10.42
C VAL A 161 -8.55 -10.59 9.35
N ILE A 162 -8.66 -10.20 8.09
CA ILE A 162 -8.13 -10.95 6.95
C ILE A 162 -7.28 -10.05 6.06
N SER A 163 -6.10 -10.52 5.70
CA SER A 163 -5.12 -9.73 4.96
C SER A 163 -4.42 -10.51 3.85
N SER A 164 -3.95 -9.77 2.84
CA SER A 164 -3.04 -10.32 1.83
C SER A 164 -1.62 -10.60 2.33
N SER A 165 -1.26 -10.11 3.52
CA SER A 165 0.05 -10.34 4.15
C SER A 165 -0.11 -10.88 5.57
N THR A 166 0.88 -11.66 6.02
CA THR A 166 1.02 -12.08 7.42
C THR A 166 1.24 -10.89 8.36
N HIS A 167 1.58 -9.72 7.80
CA HIS A 167 1.80 -8.46 8.52
C HIS A 167 0.67 -7.44 8.30
N GLY A 168 -0.50 -7.90 7.86
CA GLY A 168 -1.64 -7.12 7.38
C GLY A 168 -2.09 -5.92 8.21
N LEU A 169 -1.89 -5.99 9.51
CA LEU A 169 -2.00 -4.90 10.46
C LEU A 169 -0.95 -5.20 11.52
N SER A 170 0.25 -4.63 11.38
CA SER A 170 1.26 -4.77 12.44
C SER A 170 0.72 -4.17 13.74
N LYS A 171 1.23 -4.63 14.89
CA LYS A 171 0.84 -4.07 16.21
C LYS A 171 0.99 -2.54 16.24
N GLU A 172 1.97 -2.02 15.52
CA GLU A 172 2.28 -0.60 15.40
C GLU A 172 1.22 0.15 14.57
N ALA A 173 0.73 -0.44 13.48
CA ALA A 173 -0.35 0.13 12.68
C ALA A 173 -1.66 0.22 13.49
N MET A 174 -2.01 -0.84 14.23
CA MET A 174 -3.20 -0.85 15.10
C MET A 174 -3.09 0.18 16.23
N LYS A 175 -1.93 0.24 16.90
CA LYS A 175 -1.66 1.23 17.96
C LYS A 175 -1.75 2.68 17.46
N SER A 176 -1.31 2.95 16.23
CA SER A 176 -1.40 4.29 15.64
C SER A 176 -2.82 4.73 15.29
N LEU A 177 -3.73 3.78 15.02
CA LEU A 177 -5.15 4.02 14.79
C LEU A 177 -5.91 4.28 16.09
N GLU A 178 -5.52 3.63 17.20
CA GLU A 178 -6.09 3.87 18.54
C GLU A 178 -5.81 5.29 19.06
N MET A 179 -4.62 5.85 18.82
CA MET A 179 -4.25 7.19 19.32
C MET A 179 -4.94 8.36 18.60
N LYS A 180 -5.70 8.09 17.54
CA LYS A 180 -6.40 9.13 16.75
C LYS A 180 -7.91 9.18 17.02
N LYS A 181 -8.43 8.37 17.96
CA LYS A 181 -9.76 8.54 18.58
C LYS A 181 -9.66 9.45 19.79
#